data_AF-A0A949VZR4-F1
#
_entry.id   AF-A0A949VZR4-F1
#
_cell.length_a   1.000
_cell.length_b   1.000
_cell.length_c   1.000
_cell.angle_alpha   90.00
_cell.angle_beta   90.00
_cell.angle_gamma   90.00
#
_symmetry.space_group_name_H-M   'P 1'
#
loop_
_entity.id
_entity.type
_entity.pdbx_description
1 polymer ?
#
loop_
_entity_poly.entity_id
_entity_poly.type
_entity_poly.pdbx_seq_one_letter_code
_entity_poly.pdbx_strand_id
1 'polypeptide(L)'
;MRKKVILAALLAFGITSPVWAATENDHSGMIGIVTGQTVRINVVNTIGDPEILPSPVTLKFLNSAGRVIGTQRTTNLRPGRSVSLDLNADTLELGSGVRYQLRVMVTKTDDPETPINEAREILSTVEIFDNNTGMTRLVIRGFNPQPEPPG
;
A
#
# COMPACT_ATOMS: atom_id res chain seq x y z
N MET A 1 -48.66 14.15 -53.06
CA MET A 1 -47.27 13.85 -52.67
C MET A 1 -46.50 15.16 -52.43
N ARG A 2 -46.28 15.55 -51.16
CA ARG A 2 -45.20 16.46 -50.73
C ARG A 2 -44.74 16.02 -49.33
N LYS A 3 -43.43 15.88 -49.18
CA LYS A 3 -42.71 15.14 -48.14
C LYS A 3 -42.75 15.86 -46.79
N LYS A 4 -43.00 15.12 -45.70
CA LYS A 4 -42.74 15.57 -44.33
C LYS A 4 -41.22 15.58 -44.12
N VAL A 5 -40.66 16.72 -43.71
CA VAL A 5 -39.26 16.83 -43.26
C VAL A 5 -39.25 16.43 -41.78
N ILE A 6 -38.57 15.35 -41.43
CA ILE A 6 -38.28 15.00 -40.03
C ILE A 6 -36.84 15.44 -39.76
N LEU A 7 -36.69 16.41 -38.87
CA LEU A 7 -35.40 16.86 -38.37
C LEU A 7 -35.01 15.94 -37.20
N ALA A 8 -34.00 15.11 -37.40
CA ALA A 8 -33.44 14.28 -36.32
C ALA A 8 -32.34 15.07 -35.61
N ALA A 9 -32.58 15.43 -34.35
CA ALA A 9 -31.55 15.99 -33.47
C ALA A 9 -30.66 14.86 -32.96
N LEU A 10 -29.39 14.87 -33.35
CA LEU A 10 -28.34 13.99 -32.81
C LEU A 10 -27.88 14.55 -31.45
N LEU A 11 -28.39 13.96 -30.36
CA LEU A 11 -27.85 14.13 -29.02
C LEU A 11 -26.62 13.22 -28.86
N ALA A 12 -25.43 13.80 -28.96
CA ALA A 12 -24.20 13.11 -28.58
C ALA A 12 -24.09 13.08 -27.05
N PHE A 13 -24.48 11.96 -26.44
CA PHE A 13 -24.12 11.66 -25.06
C PHE A 13 -22.64 11.26 -25.03
N GLY A 14 -21.78 12.15 -24.55
CA GLY A 14 -20.42 11.79 -24.16
C GLY A 14 -20.50 10.87 -22.95
N ILE A 15 -20.33 9.57 -23.16
CA ILE A 15 -20.20 8.60 -22.08
C ILE A 15 -18.77 8.76 -21.55
N THR A 16 -18.58 9.56 -20.51
CA THR A 16 -17.33 9.53 -19.74
C THR A 16 -17.36 8.25 -18.92
N SER A 17 -16.62 7.24 -19.34
CA SER A 17 -16.43 6.03 -18.54
C SER A 17 -15.74 6.42 -17.22
N PRO A 18 -16.22 5.97 -16.05
CA PRO A 18 -15.46 6.10 -14.83
C PRO A 18 -14.19 5.27 -14.98
N VAL A 19 -13.05 5.96 -14.90
CA VAL A 19 -11.73 5.35 -14.84
C VAL A 19 -11.55 4.84 -13.41
N TRP A 20 -11.55 3.52 -13.22
CA TRP A 20 -11.38 2.88 -11.91
C TRP A 20 -9.89 2.68 -11.64
N ALA A 21 -9.33 3.42 -10.69
CA ALA A 21 -7.99 3.09 -10.18
C ALA A 21 -8.04 1.76 -9.42
N ALA A 22 -7.26 0.78 -9.86
CA ALA A 22 -7.10 -0.45 -9.10
C ALA A 22 -6.22 -0.17 -7.88
N THR A 23 -6.62 -0.71 -6.72
CA THR A 23 -5.86 -0.58 -5.48
C THR A 23 -5.48 -1.96 -4.99
N GLU A 24 -4.19 -2.25 -4.95
CA GLU A 24 -3.66 -3.47 -4.33
C GLU A 24 -3.26 -3.16 -2.89
N ASN A 25 -3.71 -3.98 -1.95
CA ASN A 25 -3.38 -3.81 -0.53
C ASN A 25 -2.61 -5.02 -0.02
N ASP A 26 -1.41 -4.77 0.46
CA ASP A 26 -0.54 -5.73 1.15
C ASP A 26 -0.58 -5.41 2.65
N HIS A 27 -0.80 -6.39 3.52
CA HIS A 27 -1.04 -6.15 4.95
C HIS A 27 -0.56 -7.27 5.84
N SER A 28 0.10 -6.96 6.95
CA SER A 28 0.45 -8.01 7.91
C SER A 28 -0.75 -8.53 8.69
N GLY A 29 -0.58 -9.71 9.29
CA GLY A 29 -1.31 -10.08 10.49
C GLY A 29 -1.03 -9.12 11.65
N MET A 30 -1.63 -9.41 12.82
CA MET A 30 -1.36 -8.63 14.02
C MET A 30 0.05 -8.90 14.55
N ILE A 31 0.74 -7.82 14.89
CA ILE A 31 2.10 -7.76 15.40
C ILE A 31 2.06 -7.07 16.75
N GLY A 32 2.68 -7.69 17.75
CA GLY A 32 2.78 -7.12 19.09
C GLY A 32 4.16 -6.53 19.35
N ILE A 33 4.22 -5.25 19.70
CA ILE A 33 5.45 -4.53 20.11
C ILE A 33 5.39 -4.08 21.57
N VAL A 34 6.56 -3.83 22.15
CA VAL A 34 6.74 -3.28 23.51
C VAL A 34 7.64 -2.05 23.47
N THR A 35 7.64 -1.27 24.55
CA THR A 35 8.59 -0.16 24.78
C THR A 35 10.03 -0.59 24.49
N GLY A 36 10.81 0.30 23.89
CA GLY A 36 12.19 0.05 23.45
C GLY A 36 12.30 -0.65 22.09
N GLN A 37 11.19 -0.86 21.37
CA GLN A 37 11.20 -1.44 20.03
C GLN A 37 10.65 -0.49 18.98
N THR A 38 11.11 -0.67 17.73
CA THR A 38 10.57 0.01 16.56
C THR A 38 10.10 -1.02 15.54
N VAL A 39 8.90 -0.81 14.98
CA VAL A 39 8.45 -1.51 13.76
C VAL A 39 8.81 -0.65 12.56
N ARG A 40 9.39 -1.27 11.54
CA ARG A 40 9.64 -0.62 10.25
C ARG A 40 8.95 -1.40 9.14
N ILE A 41 8.22 -0.67 8.31
CA ILE A 41 7.75 -1.13 7.01
C ILE A 41 8.85 -0.78 6.01
N ASN A 42 9.28 -1.75 5.20
CA ASN A 42 10.12 -1.51 4.04
C ASN A 42 9.32 -1.84 2.79
N VAL A 43 9.43 -0.98 1.78
CA VAL A 43 8.84 -1.20 0.48
C VAL A 43 9.90 -0.95 -0.57
N VAL A 44 10.02 -1.85 -1.53
CA VAL A 44 10.92 -1.72 -2.68
C VAL A 44 10.14 -1.91 -3.97
N ASN A 45 10.43 -1.06 -4.94
CA ASN A 45 10.05 -1.29 -6.33
C ASN A 45 11.17 -2.13 -6.97
N THR A 46 10.89 -3.40 -7.26
CA THR A 46 11.88 -4.33 -7.81
C THR A 46 12.14 -4.17 -9.30
N ILE A 47 11.36 -3.33 -9.98
CA ILE A 47 11.53 -3.05 -11.41
C ILE A 47 12.95 -2.52 -11.64
N GLY A 48 13.67 -3.19 -12.52
CA GLY A 48 15.04 -2.82 -12.88
C GLY A 48 15.13 -1.76 -13.99
N ASP A 49 14.05 -1.55 -14.75
CA ASP A 49 14.00 -0.60 -15.85
C ASP A 49 13.67 0.82 -15.35
N PRO A 50 14.61 1.78 -15.45
CA PRO A 50 14.38 3.15 -14.97
C PRO A 50 13.43 3.97 -15.85
N GLU A 51 13.05 3.49 -17.05
CA GLU A 51 12.11 4.17 -17.95
C GLU A 51 10.65 3.96 -17.56
N ILE A 52 10.37 2.95 -16.73
CA ILE A 52 9.04 2.69 -16.18
C ILE A 52 8.62 3.78 -15.19
N LEU A 53 7.32 4.11 -15.18
CA LEU A 53 6.82 5.19 -14.34
C LEU A 53 6.90 4.80 -12.85
N PRO A 54 7.00 5.79 -11.96
CA PRO A 54 7.06 5.53 -10.52
C PRO A 54 5.69 5.09 -9.99
N SER A 55 5.66 4.06 -9.14
CA SER A 55 4.41 3.53 -8.57
C SER A 55 3.99 4.30 -7.30
N PRO A 56 2.78 4.84 -7.21
CA PRO A 56 2.26 5.45 -5.98
C PRO A 56 2.04 4.40 -4.89
N VAL A 57 2.71 4.58 -3.74
CA VAL A 57 2.57 3.71 -2.57
C VAL A 57 2.27 4.52 -1.31
N THR A 58 1.40 3.98 -0.45
CA THR A 58 1.09 4.52 0.88
C THR A 58 1.38 3.47 1.94
N LEU A 59 2.25 3.80 2.89
CA LEU A 59 2.61 2.99 4.05
C LEU A 59 1.93 3.55 5.29
N LYS A 60 1.32 2.68 6.11
CA LYS A 60 0.71 3.07 7.38
C LYS A 60 0.67 1.93 8.39
N PHE A 61 0.59 2.29 9.66
CA PHE A 61 0.32 1.37 10.76
C PHE A 61 -1.12 1.52 11.22
N LEU A 62 -1.76 0.40 11.55
CA LEU A 62 -3.13 0.34 12.04
C LEU A 62 -3.18 -0.36 13.39
N ASN A 63 -3.95 0.17 14.34
CA ASN A 63 -4.22 -0.53 15.60
C ASN A 63 -5.25 -1.66 15.42
N SER A 64 -5.60 -2.36 16.51
CA SER A 64 -6.59 -3.43 16.52
C SER A 64 -7.99 -3.00 16.05
N ALA A 65 -8.35 -1.72 16.22
CA ALA A 65 -9.61 -1.15 15.73
C ALA A 65 -9.54 -0.68 14.26
N GLY A 66 -8.40 -0.87 13.58
CA GLY A 66 -8.19 -0.42 12.21
C GLY A 66 -7.92 1.08 12.06
N ARG A 67 -7.66 1.81 13.16
CA ARG A 67 -7.32 3.23 13.12
C ARG A 67 -5.84 3.41 12.83
N VAL A 68 -5.52 4.40 11.97
CA VAL A 68 -4.13 4.80 11.68
C VAL A 68 -3.46 5.32 12.95
N ILE A 69 -2.24 4.84 13.21
CA ILE A 69 -1.38 5.26 14.32
C ILE A 69 -0.05 5.78 13.77
N GLY A 70 0.53 6.76 14.47
CA GLY A 70 1.73 7.45 14.00
C GLY A 70 1.47 8.23 12.71
N THR A 71 2.54 8.40 11.91
CA THR A 71 2.46 9.04 10.59
C THR A 71 2.14 8.01 9.50
N GLN A 72 1.58 8.49 8.40
CA GLN A 72 1.53 7.73 7.15
C GLN A 72 2.51 8.34 6.15
N ARG A 73 3.00 7.52 5.21
CA ARG A 73 3.91 7.97 4.17
C ARG A 73 3.37 7.60 2.79
N THR A 74 3.11 8.61 1.97
CA THR A 74 2.75 8.44 0.56
C THR A 74 3.91 8.91 -0.32
N THR A 75 4.27 8.12 -1.32
CA THR A 75 5.35 8.47 -2.27
C THR A 75 5.14 7.80 -3.62
N ASN A 76 5.66 8.43 -4.67
CA ASN A 76 5.79 7.82 -5.99
C ASN A 76 7.15 7.10 -6.05
N LEU A 77 7.15 5.77 -5.89
CA LEU A 77 8.35 4.96 -5.73
C LEU A 77 8.91 4.56 -7.11
N ARG A 78 10.02 5.19 -7.48
CA ARG A 78 10.72 4.93 -8.76
C ARG A 78 11.23 3.48 -8.84
N PRO A 79 11.40 2.94 -10.06
CA PRO A 79 12.07 1.66 -10.28
C PRO A 79 13.41 1.54 -9.54
N GLY A 80 13.66 0.38 -8.94
CA GLY A 80 14.86 0.06 -8.18
C GLY A 80 15.03 0.83 -6.87
N ARG A 81 14.04 1.64 -6.44
CA ARG A 81 14.10 2.42 -5.20
C ARG A 81 13.30 1.77 -4.08
N SER A 82 13.74 2.05 -2.85
CA SER A 82 13.06 1.64 -1.64
C SER A 82 12.66 2.84 -0.78
N VAL A 83 11.67 2.60 0.07
CA VAL A 83 11.19 3.54 1.06
C VAL A 83 10.81 2.79 2.33
N SER A 84 11.02 3.45 3.48
CA SER A 84 10.67 2.87 4.78
C SER A 84 9.82 3.83 5.61
N LEU A 85 9.07 3.26 6.55
CA LEU A 85 8.28 4.00 7.55
C LEU A 85 8.40 3.31 8.91
N ASP A 86 8.68 4.10 9.94
CA ASP A 86 8.98 3.62 11.28
C ASP A 86 7.90 4.03 12.28
N LEU A 87 7.64 3.15 13.23
CA LEU A 87 6.86 3.45 14.43
C LEU A 87 7.64 2.99 15.66
N ASN A 88 8.16 3.96 16.40
CA ASN A 88 8.79 3.71 17.69
C ASN A 88 7.72 3.54 18.77
N ALA A 89 7.71 2.38 19.45
CA ALA A 89 6.78 2.08 20.53
C ALA A 89 6.83 3.11 21.67
N ASP A 90 7.97 3.76 21.89
CA ASP A 90 8.16 4.75 22.95
C ASP A 90 7.30 6.01 22.75
N THR A 91 6.86 6.25 21.50
CA THR A 91 5.96 7.36 21.15
C THR A 91 4.49 7.07 21.43
N LEU A 92 4.14 5.83 21.78
CA LEU A 92 2.77 5.39 22.03
C LEU A 92 2.36 5.45 23.51
N GLU A 93 3.24 5.94 24.40
CA GLU A 93 3.01 6.08 25.84
C GLU A 93 2.45 4.80 26.48
N LEU A 94 3.04 3.65 26.12
CA LEU A 94 2.61 2.35 26.63
C LEU A 94 2.94 2.20 28.11
N GLY A 95 2.02 1.63 28.89
CA GLY A 95 2.31 1.19 30.25
C GLY A 95 3.42 0.13 30.26
N SER A 96 4.17 0.03 31.36
CA SER A 96 5.20 -1.00 31.52
C SER A 96 4.60 -2.40 31.38
N GLY A 97 5.27 -3.26 30.61
CA GLY A 97 4.81 -4.62 30.32
C GLY A 97 3.62 -4.73 29.36
N VAL A 98 3.11 -3.60 28.83
CA VAL A 98 2.03 -3.61 27.84
C VAL A 98 2.57 -3.99 26.47
N ARG A 99 1.92 -4.97 25.84
CA ARG A 99 2.17 -5.35 24.46
C ARG A 99 1.14 -4.70 23.55
N TYR A 100 1.56 -3.71 22.78
CA TYR A 100 0.69 -3.01 21.84
C TYR A 100 0.52 -3.81 20.55
N GLN A 101 -0.73 -4.01 20.13
CA GLN A 101 -1.08 -4.78 18.93
C GLN A 101 -1.37 -3.85 17.74
N LEU A 102 -0.67 -4.08 16.64
CA LEU A 102 -0.83 -3.33 15.39
C LEU A 102 -0.69 -4.23 14.18
N ARG A 103 -1.11 -3.77 13.00
CA ARG A 103 -0.73 -4.36 11.72
C ARG A 103 -0.22 -3.29 10.77
N VAL A 104 0.55 -3.70 9.78
CA VAL A 104 0.99 -2.81 8.71
C VAL A 104 0.01 -2.88 7.55
N MET A 105 -0.06 -1.80 6.78
CA MET A 105 -0.76 -1.78 5.51
C MET A 105 0.06 -0.97 4.51
N VAL A 106 0.29 -1.58 3.36
CA VAL A 106 0.89 -0.98 2.17
C VAL A 106 -0.17 -0.97 1.09
N THR A 107 -0.57 0.22 0.67
CA THR A 107 -1.52 0.43 -0.40
C THR A 107 -0.77 0.87 -1.64
N LYS A 108 -0.94 0.15 -2.74
CA LYS A 108 -0.43 0.51 -4.06
C LYS A 108 -1.62 1.01 -4.88
N THR A 109 -1.49 2.18 -5.49
CA THR A 109 -2.53 2.70 -6.38
C THR A 109 -2.02 2.57 -7.80
N ASP A 110 -2.68 1.73 -8.59
CA ASP A 110 -2.42 1.69 -10.03
C ASP A 110 -3.01 2.94 -10.67
N ASP A 111 -2.26 3.55 -11.58
CA ASP A 111 -2.82 4.51 -12.50
C ASP A 111 -3.50 3.73 -13.64
N PRO A 112 -4.84 3.76 -13.74
CA PRO A 112 -5.58 3.04 -14.77
C PRO A 112 -5.33 3.55 -16.20
N GLU A 113 -4.67 4.71 -16.36
CA GLU A 113 -4.19 5.19 -17.66
C GLU A 113 -2.82 4.60 -18.04
N THR A 114 -2.13 3.91 -17.13
CA THR A 114 -0.84 3.26 -17.38
C THR A 114 -0.97 1.73 -17.56
N PRO A 115 -0.18 1.10 -18.46
CA PRO A 115 -0.30 -0.32 -18.75
C PRO A 115 0.06 -1.21 -17.53
N ILE A 116 -0.98 -1.73 -16.85
CA ILE A 116 -1.19 -2.96 -16.02
C ILE A 116 -0.02 -3.73 -15.34
N ASN A 117 1.23 -3.26 -15.30
CA ASN A 117 2.36 -4.05 -14.76
C ASN A 117 3.23 -3.35 -13.71
N GLU A 118 2.96 -2.11 -13.32
CA GLU A 118 3.87 -1.38 -12.42
C GLU A 118 3.72 -1.77 -10.94
N ALA A 119 2.51 -2.10 -10.44
CA ALA A 119 2.32 -2.44 -9.01
C ALA A 119 2.72 -3.87 -8.61
N ARG A 120 2.85 -4.79 -9.59
CA ARG A 120 3.16 -6.21 -9.32
C ARG A 120 4.57 -6.43 -8.76
N GLU A 121 5.45 -5.45 -8.93
CA GLU A 121 6.85 -5.51 -8.53
C GLU A 121 7.15 -4.70 -7.26
N ILE A 122 6.11 -4.23 -6.57
CA ILE A 122 6.27 -3.65 -5.24
C ILE A 122 6.28 -4.78 -4.21
N LEU A 123 7.43 -4.99 -3.57
CA LEU A 123 7.59 -5.92 -2.46
C LEU A 123 7.63 -5.16 -1.14
N SER A 124 6.85 -5.62 -0.16
CA SER A 124 6.91 -5.10 1.20
C SER A 124 7.49 -6.12 2.18
N THR A 125 8.20 -5.61 3.19
CA THR A 125 8.58 -6.37 4.37
C THR A 125 8.30 -5.57 5.63
N VAL A 126 8.16 -6.29 6.75
CA VAL A 126 8.06 -5.68 8.07
C VAL A 126 9.18 -6.20 8.92
N GLU A 127 9.88 -5.31 9.59
CA GLU A 127 10.88 -5.64 10.58
C GLU A 127 10.57 -5.04 11.94
N ILE A 128 10.98 -5.74 13.00
CA ILE A 128 10.96 -5.23 14.37
C ILE A 128 12.38 -5.28 14.89
N PHE A 129 12.90 -4.16 15.37
CA PHE A 129 14.22 -4.09 15.96
C PHE A 129 14.20 -3.44 17.34
N ASP A 130 15.17 -3.83 18.15
CA ASP A 130 15.41 -3.27 19.48
C ASP A 130 16.17 -1.94 19.36
N ASN A 131 15.68 -0.88 19.99
CA ASN A 131 16.22 0.48 19.85
C ASN A 131 17.63 0.61 20.47
N ASN A 132 17.97 -0.21 21.47
CA ASN A 132 19.25 -0.12 22.16
C ASN A 132 20.37 -0.86 21.40
N THR A 133 20.05 -2.02 20.84
CA THR A 133 21.02 -2.91 20.21
C THR A 133 21.01 -2.83 18.69
N GLY A 134 19.95 -2.30 18.09
CA GLY A 134 19.73 -2.32 16.63
C GLY A 134 19.44 -3.71 16.07
N MET A 135 19.32 -4.75 16.90
CA MET A 135 19.10 -6.12 16.44
C MET A 135 17.68 -6.31 15.93
N THR A 136 17.55 -6.75 14.68
CA THR A 136 16.28 -7.16 14.07
C THR A 136 15.85 -8.53 14.62
N ARG A 137 14.60 -8.63 15.07
CA ARG A 137 14.03 -9.83 15.69
C ARG A 137 13.01 -10.56 14.81
N LEU A 138 12.47 -9.90 13.79
CA LEU A 138 11.45 -10.46 12.91
C LEU A 138 11.55 -9.80 11.54
N VAL A 139 11.39 -10.59 10.47
CA VAL A 139 11.13 -10.11 9.12
C VAL A 139 9.97 -10.91 8.54
N ILE A 140 8.91 -10.25 8.08
CA ILE A 140 7.82 -10.89 7.33
C ILE A 140 7.84 -10.37 5.89
N ARG A 141 7.70 -11.27 4.92
CA ARG A 141 7.72 -10.98 3.47
C ARG A 141 6.41 -11.39 2.84
N GLY A 142 5.84 -10.51 1.99
CA GLY A 142 4.71 -10.82 1.11
C GLY A 142 3.44 -11.21 1.85
N PHE A 143 2.49 -10.29 1.98
CA PHE A 143 1.20 -10.56 2.60
C PHE A 143 0.09 -10.71 1.56
N ASN A 144 0.42 -11.38 0.46
CA ASN A 144 -0.53 -11.74 -0.57
C ASN A 144 -1.21 -13.07 -0.17
N PRO A 145 -2.53 -13.12 0.08
CA PRO A 145 -3.22 -14.40 0.21
C PRO A 145 -3.04 -15.18 -1.10
N GLN A 146 -2.49 -16.40 -1.00
CA GLN A 146 -2.37 -17.29 -2.14
C GLN A 146 -3.77 -17.49 -2.74
N PRO A 147 -3.98 -17.32 -4.06
CA PRO A 147 -5.24 -17.71 -4.70
C PRO A 147 -5.54 -19.17 -4.36
N GLU A 148 -6.79 -19.51 -4.06
CA GLU A 148 -7.14 -20.92 -3.85
C GLU A 148 -6.74 -21.73 -5.08
N PRO A 149 -6.15 -22.94 -4.91
CA PRO A 149 -5.87 -23.81 -6.04
C PRO A 149 -7.16 -24.08 -6.83
N PRO A 150 -7.10 -24.20 -8.17
CA PRO A 150 -8.26 -24.64 -8.93
C PRO A 150 -8.72 -26.01 -8.42
N GLY A 151 -9.99 -26.10 -8.04
CA GLY A 151 -10.67 -27.34 -7.66
C GLY A 151 -11.07 -28.20 -8.85
#